data_AF-A0A076KZ59-F1
#
_entry.id   AF-A0A076KZ59-F1
#
_cell.length_a   1.000
_cell.length_b   1.000
_cell.length_c   1.000
_cell.angle_alpha   90.00
_cell.angle_beta   90.00
_cell.angle_gamma   90.00
#
_symmetry.space_group_name_H-M   'P 1'
#
loop_
_entity.id
_entity.type
_entity.pdbx_description
1 polymer ?
#
loop_
_entity_poly.entity_id
_entity_poly.type
_entity_poly.pdbx_seq_one_letter_code
_entity_poly.pdbx_strand_id
1 'polypeptide(L)'
;MHRLFAVSCILILILGLPGLNGYTFSEYLNTENGFCESEGSERIPVGETGYNDKTCERIQCSTGFRHVVGCGKVMKPDDPRCRIVQREGRYPNCCPDIECNFDQEQQDPNNGVNEDAAARE
;
A
#
# COMPACT_ATOMS: atom_id res chain seq x y z
N MET A 1 -17.06 -25.70 31.56
CA MET A 1 -16.96 -25.72 30.08
C MET A 1 -17.13 -24.33 29.45
N HIS A 2 -18.05 -23.46 29.88
CA HIS A 2 -18.21 -22.10 29.31
C HIS A 2 -17.00 -21.16 29.46
N ARG A 3 -16.18 -21.31 30.51
CA ARG A 3 -15.00 -20.45 30.73
C ARG A 3 -13.84 -20.75 29.77
N LEU A 4 -13.73 -21.97 29.23
CA LEU A 4 -12.70 -22.30 28.23
C LEU A 4 -13.01 -21.69 26.87
N PHE A 5 -14.29 -21.68 26.47
CA PHE A 5 -14.74 -21.08 25.20
C PHE A 5 -14.50 -19.58 25.16
N ALA A 6 -14.75 -18.88 26.28
CA ALA A 6 -14.50 -17.44 26.38
C ALA A 6 -13.01 -17.09 26.22
N VAL A 7 -12.11 -17.87 26.82
CA VAL A 7 -10.65 -17.66 26.73
C VAL A 7 -10.16 -17.94 25.29
N SER A 8 -10.71 -18.97 24.65
CA SER A 8 -10.36 -19.31 23.26
C SER A 8 -10.77 -18.21 22.26
N CYS A 9 -11.95 -17.60 22.42
CA CYS A 9 -12.38 -16.49 21.56
C CYS A 9 -11.51 -15.23 21.72
N ILE A 10 -11.05 -14.94 22.94
CA ILE A 10 -10.17 -13.79 23.21
C ILE A 10 -8.80 -13.97 22.55
N LEU A 11 -8.24 -15.19 22.58
CA LEU A 11 -6.96 -15.52 21.94
C LEU A 11 -7.00 -15.36 20.41
N ILE A 12 -8.10 -15.75 19.78
CA ILE A 12 -8.30 -15.60 18.32
C ILE A 12 -8.40 -14.12 17.91
N LEU A 13 -9.02 -13.28 18.74
CA LEU A 13 -9.13 -11.83 18.48
C LEU A 13 -7.78 -11.10 18.59
N ILE A 14 -6.89 -11.53 19.49
CA ILE A 14 -5.56 -10.92 19.67
C ILE A 14 -4.61 -11.31 18.52
N LEU A 15 -4.70 -12.53 18.01
CA LEU A 15 -3.88 -13.02 16.90
C LEU A 15 -4.38 -12.57 15.51
N GLY A 16 -5.62 -12.08 15.43
CA GLY A 16 -6.31 -11.75 14.18
C GLY A 16 -6.30 -10.27 13.80
N LEU A 17 -5.48 -9.42 14.41
CA LEU A 17 -5.31 -8.03 13.96
C LEU A 17 -4.34 -8.02 12.75
N PRO A 18 -4.81 -7.91 11.49
CA PRO A 18 -3.90 -7.65 10.39
C PRO A 18 -3.20 -6.33 10.67
N GLY A 19 -1.86 -6.34 10.61
CA GLY A 19 -1.05 -5.15 10.74
C GLY A 19 -1.40 -4.18 9.61
N LEU A 20 -2.26 -3.20 9.90
CA LEU A 20 -2.45 -2.01 9.08
C LEU A 20 -1.14 -1.22 9.14
N ASN A 21 -0.22 -1.60 8.25
CA ASN A 21 1.03 -0.92 8.03
C ASN A 21 0.73 0.34 7.22
N GLY A 22 0.14 1.33 7.87
CA GLY A 22 -0.04 2.71 7.42
C GLY A 22 -0.07 3.60 8.64
N TYR A 23 0.43 4.83 8.53
CA TYR A 23 0.21 5.81 9.60
C TYR A 23 -0.90 6.77 9.18
N THR A 24 -1.66 7.17 10.18
CA THR A 24 -2.64 8.23 10.04
C THR A 24 -2.56 9.15 11.24
N PHE A 25 -2.69 10.45 10.99
CA PHE A 25 -2.80 11.43 12.04
C PHE A 25 -3.71 12.56 11.59
N SER A 26 -4.29 13.25 12.56
CA SER A 26 -5.00 14.50 12.34
C SER A 26 -4.26 15.62 13.05
N GLU A 27 -4.14 16.74 12.38
CA GLU A 27 -3.52 17.95 12.91
C GLU A 27 -4.56 19.07 12.85
N TYR A 28 -4.64 19.88 13.91
CA TYR A 28 -5.48 21.07 13.94
C TYR A 28 -4.72 22.27 13.38
N LEU A 29 -5.40 23.09 12.58
CA LEU A 29 -4.82 24.27 11.95
C LEU A 29 -5.88 25.35 11.73
N ASN A 30 -5.44 26.61 11.62
CA ASN A 30 -6.34 27.69 11.24
C ASN A 30 -6.66 27.58 9.74
N THR A 31 -7.94 27.37 9.41
CA THR A 31 -8.45 27.30 8.04
C THR A 31 -9.41 28.45 7.71
N GLU A 32 -9.39 29.55 8.46
CA GLU A 32 -10.24 30.73 8.23
C GLU A 32 -9.97 31.38 6.87
N ASN A 33 -8.77 31.17 6.34
CA ASN A 33 -8.40 31.60 4.99
C ASN A 33 -8.98 30.70 3.88
N GLY A 34 -9.66 29.60 4.22
CA GLY A 34 -10.24 28.63 3.28
C GLY A 34 -9.31 27.49 2.86
N PHE A 35 -8.14 27.34 3.50
CA PHE A 35 -7.13 26.35 3.12
C PHE A 35 -6.52 25.64 4.31
N CYS A 36 -5.98 24.45 4.07
CA CYS A 36 -5.01 23.80 4.93
C CYS A 36 -3.59 24.16 4.47
N GLU A 37 -2.86 24.83 5.35
CA GLU A 37 -1.47 25.22 5.15
C GLU A 37 -0.62 24.71 6.31
N SER A 38 0.49 24.08 5.99
CA SER A 38 1.50 23.65 6.96
C SER A 38 2.85 23.59 6.26
N GLU A 39 3.93 23.69 7.04
CA GLU A 39 5.27 23.69 6.50
C GLU A 39 5.55 22.42 5.69
N GLY A 40 5.99 22.60 4.44
CA GLY A 40 6.39 21.50 3.56
C GLY A 40 5.26 20.79 2.80
N SER A 41 3.99 21.14 3.03
CA SER A 41 2.85 20.65 2.24
C SER A 41 2.33 21.72 1.27
N GLU A 42 1.79 21.28 0.14
CA GLU A 42 1.03 22.16 -0.76
C GLU A 42 -0.17 22.78 -0.03
N ARG A 43 -0.58 23.98 -0.47
CA ARG A 43 -1.79 24.65 0.02
C ARG A 43 -3.03 23.93 -0.51
N ILE A 44 -3.87 23.39 0.37
CA ILE A 44 -5.01 22.55 -0.02
C ILE A 44 -6.32 23.29 0.35
N PRO A 45 -7.26 23.51 -0.59
CA PRO A 45 -8.55 24.11 -0.24
C PRO A 45 -9.34 23.26 0.76
N VAL A 46 -10.10 23.91 1.65
CA VAL A 46 -11.02 23.21 2.56
C VAL A 46 -12.06 22.41 1.76
N GLY A 47 -12.22 21.13 2.12
CA GLY A 47 -13.09 20.18 1.41
C GLY A 47 -12.38 19.35 0.36
N GLU A 48 -11.15 19.73 -0.03
CA GLU A 48 -10.38 19.04 -1.06
C GLU A 48 -9.36 18.05 -0.49
N THR A 49 -8.80 17.25 -1.39
CA THR A 49 -7.70 16.32 -1.10
C THR A 49 -6.43 16.79 -1.81
N GLY A 50 -5.34 16.91 -1.05
CA GLY A 50 -4.00 17.15 -1.58
C GLY A 50 -3.07 15.98 -1.34
N TYR A 51 -1.85 16.11 -1.84
CA TYR A 51 -0.82 15.08 -1.75
C TYR A 51 0.52 15.70 -1.38
N ASN A 52 1.29 14.98 -0.57
CA ASN A 52 2.70 15.28 -0.36
C ASN A 52 3.53 14.18 -1.01
N ASP A 53 3.96 14.42 -2.25
CA ASP A 53 4.67 13.43 -3.05
C ASP A 53 6.06 13.12 -2.48
N LYS A 54 6.64 14.00 -1.65
CA LYS A 54 7.93 13.76 -0.98
C LYS A 54 7.84 12.74 0.14
N THR A 55 6.76 12.78 0.92
CA THR A 55 6.49 11.86 2.03
C THR A 55 5.55 10.72 1.64
N CYS A 56 5.08 10.72 0.39
CA CYS A 56 4.06 9.81 -0.13
C CYS A 56 2.80 9.78 0.74
N GLU A 57 2.20 10.96 0.97
CA GLU A 57 1.00 11.12 1.79
C GLU A 57 -0.19 11.62 0.98
N ARG A 58 -1.38 11.20 1.39
CA ARG A 58 -2.65 11.82 1.00
C ARG A 58 -3.18 12.63 2.17
N ILE A 59 -3.61 13.86 1.89
CA ILE A 59 -4.04 14.83 2.91
C ILE A 59 -5.47 15.25 2.58
N GLN A 60 -6.41 14.98 3.47
CA GLN A 60 -7.76 15.50 3.38
C GLN A 60 -7.88 16.78 4.21
N CYS A 61 -8.26 17.88 3.57
CA CYS A 61 -8.44 19.16 4.23
C CYS A 61 -9.89 19.37 4.66
N SER A 62 -10.10 19.69 5.93
CA SER A 62 -11.42 19.97 6.51
C SER A 62 -11.37 21.27 7.31
N THR A 63 -12.53 21.82 7.66
CA THR A 63 -12.57 23.03 8.49
C THR A 63 -11.93 22.76 9.85
N GLY A 64 -10.87 23.51 10.17
CA GLY A 64 -10.17 23.47 11.45
C GLY A 64 -9.13 22.34 11.62
N PHE A 65 -9.02 21.40 10.67
CA PHE A 65 -8.05 20.31 10.75
C PHE A 65 -7.76 19.68 9.39
N ARG A 66 -6.65 18.95 9.31
CA ARG A 66 -6.34 18.08 8.18
C ARG A 66 -6.10 16.67 8.66
N HIS A 67 -6.47 15.71 7.83
CA HIS A 67 -6.25 14.30 8.08
C HIS A 67 -5.24 13.75 7.08
N VAL A 68 -4.14 13.20 7.58
CA VAL A 68 -3.03 12.70 6.78
C VAL A 68 -3.02 11.19 6.83
N VAL A 69 -2.80 10.57 5.66
CA VAL A 69 -2.62 9.13 5.51
C VAL A 69 -1.32 8.90 4.73
N GLY A 70 -0.40 8.16 5.33
CA GLY A 70 0.84 7.75 4.69
C GLY A 70 0.89 6.26 4.41
N CYS A 71 1.94 5.87 3.70
CA CYS A 71 2.30 4.46 3.56
C CYS A 71 2.66 3.87 4.93
N GLY A 72 2.73 2.55 5.03
CA GLY A 72 3.44 1.97 6.16
C GLY A 72 4.42 0.92 5.75
N LYS A 73 4.86 0.18 6.77
CA LYS A 73 6.08 -0.60 6.70
C LYS A 73 5.83 -1.91 5.96
N VAL A 74 6.60 -2.10 4.90
CA VAL A 74 6.76 -3.39 4.23
C VAL A 74 7.98 -4.09 4.85
N MET A 75 7.81 -5.34 5.27
CA MET A 75 8.91 -6.15 5.78
C MET A 75 9.68 -6.76 4.62
N LYS A 76 11.00 -6.90 4.77
CA LYS A 76 11.82 -7.60 3.78
C LYS A 76 11.32 -9.04 3.66
N PRO A 77 10.99 -9.52 2.45
CA PRO A 77 10.60 -10.91 2.25
C PRO A 77 11.79 -11.83 2.49
N ASP A 78 11.52 -13.03 3.02
CA ASP A 78 12.55 -14.07 3.18
C ASP A 78 12.91 -14.73 1.84
N ASP A 79 12.00 -14.70 0.87
CA ASP A 79 12.23 -15.24 -0.47
C ASP A 79 13.19 -14.35 -1.27
N PRO A 80 14.35 -14.87 -1.71
CA PRO A 80 15.34 -14.09 -2.46
C PRO A 80 14.86 -13.63 -3.84
N ARG A 81 13.76 -14.19 -4.37
CA ARG A 81 13.13 -13.77 -5.64
C ARG A 81 12.27 -12.53 -5.47
N CYS A 82 12.02 -12.12 -4.23
CA CYS A 82 11.20 -10.98 -3.88
C CYS A 82 12.07 -9.80 -3.42
N ARG A 83 11.67 -8.59 -3.79
CA ARG A 83 12.31 -7.35 -3.37
C ARG A 83 11.26 -6.31 -3.01
N ILE A 84 11.64 -5.40 -2.12
CA ILE A 84 10.85 -4.20 -1.88
C ILE A 84 11.12 -3.24 -3.04
N VAL A 85 10.05 -2.80 -3.70
CA VAL A 85 10.09 -1.79 -4.75
C VAL A 85 9.35 -0.55 -4.29
N GLN A 86 9.90 0.62 -4.63
CA GLN A 86 9.23 1.90 -4.45
C GLN A 86 9.05 2.52 -5.83
N ARG A 87 7.82 2.84 -6.20
CA ARG A 87 7.46 3.40 -7.50
C ARG A 87 7.34 4.93 -7.38
N GLU A 88 7.38 5.61 -8.52
CA GLU A 88 7.06 7.04 -8.58
C GLU A 88 5.55 7.27 -8.62
N GLY A 89 5.12 8.49 -8.31
CA GLY A 89 3.74 8.93 -8.37
C GLY A 89 3.23 9.46 -7.05
N ARG A 90 1.89 9.57 -6.94
CA ARG A 90 1.21 10.04 -5.73
C ARG A 90 0.75 8.87 -4.88
N TYR A 91 0.50 9.11 -3.60
CA TYR A 91 -0.11 8.10 -2.74
C TYR A 91 -1.40 7.55 -3.39
N PRO A 92 -1.63 6.21 -3.39
CA PRO A 92 -0.80 5.17 -2.77
C PRO A 92 0.29 4.58 -3.69
N ASN A 93 0.43 5.05 -4.92
CA ASN A 93 1.32 4.44 -5.93
C ASN A 93 2.80 4.58 -5.56
N CYS A 94 3.18 5.65 -4.86
CA CYS A 94 4.55 5.84 -4.38
C CYS A 94 4.90 5.02 -3.12
N CYS A 95 3.95 4.22 -2.59
CA CYS A 95 4.21 3.40 -1.42
C CYS A 95 5.12 2.21 -1.77
N PRO A 96 5.96 1.78 -0.81
CA PRO A 96 6.74 0.55 -0.97
C PRO A 96 5.81 -0.66 -1.11
N ASP A 97 6.21 -1.59 -1.96
CA ASP A 97 5.47 -2.81 -2.31
C ASP A 97 6.45 -3.98 -2.46
N ILE A 98 5.96 -5.22 -2.43
CA ILE A 98 6.79 -6.42 -2.68
C ILE A 98 6.55 -6.89 -4.11
N GLU A 99 7.63 -6.94 -4.89
CA GLU A 99 7.62 -7.54 -6.23
C GLU A 99 8.45 -8.83 -6.22
N CYS A 100 7.89 -9.91 -6.76
CA CYS A 100 8.54 -11.21 -6.83
C CYS A 100 8.63 -11.70 -8.28
N ASN A 101 9.81 -12.15 -8.68
CA ASN A 101 10.04 -12.70 -10.02
C ASN A 101 9.91 -14.23 -10.00
N PHE A 102 8.77 -14.76 -10.45
CA PHE A 102 8.54 -16.21 -10.52
C PHE A 102 8.79 -16.82 -11.92
N ASP A 103 9.19 -16.01 -12.90
CA ASP A 103 9.24 -16.38 -14.32
C ASP A 103 10.64 -16.84 -14.82
N GLN A 104 11.42 -17.54 -14.01
CA GLN A 104 12.73 -18.07 -14.43
C GLN A 104 12.82 -19.60 -14.40
N GLU A 105 11.70 -20.32 -14.24
CA GLU A 105 11.70 -21.79 -14.20
C GLU A 105 10.53 -22.40 -15.00
N GLN A 106 10.34 -21.99 -16.27
CA GLN A 106 9.62 -22.80 -17.28
C GLN A 106 9.82 -22.27 -18.72
N GLN A 107 11.05 -22.00 -19.14
CA GLN A 107 11.37 -21.93 -20.58
C GLN A 107 12.54 -22.87 -20.83
N ASP A 108 12.23 -24.16 -20.95
CA ASP A 108 13.11 -25.14 -21.57
C ASP A 108 13.20 -24.80 -23.07
N PRO A 109 14.37 -24.40 -23.60
CA PRO A 109 14.55 -24.09 -25.01
C PRO A 109 14.52 -25.32 -25.93
N ASN A 110 14.31 -26.55 -25.42
CA ASN A 110 14.33 -27.78 -26.24
C ASN A 110 12.97 -28.35 -26.62
N ASN A 111 11.84 -27.72 -26.29
CA ASN A 111 10.55 -28.19 -26.79
C ASN A 111 10.16 -27.51 -28.11
N GLY A 112 10.95 -27.80 -29.15
CA GLY A 112 10.60 -27.53 -30.53
C GLY A 112 9.47 -28.47 -30.97
N VAL A 113 8.23 -28.02 -30.79
CA VAL A 113 7.07 -28.68 -31.40
C VAL A 113 7.05 -28.29 -32.88
N ASN A 114 7.41 -29.24 -33.75
CA ASN A 114 7.16 -29.16 -35.18
C ASN A 114 5.64 -29.26 -35.42
N GLU A 115 4.97 -28.13 -35.63
CA GLU A 115 3.63 -28.09 -36.22
C GLU A 115 3.75 -27.78 -37.72
N ASP A 116 4.10 -28.77 -38.53
CA ASP A 116 4.00 -28.70 -39.98
C ASP A 116 3.54 -30.06 -40.54
N ALA A 117 2.23 -30.21 -40.73
CA ALA A 117 1.63 -31.08 -41.75
C ALA A 117 0.11 -30.81 -41.85
N ALA A 118 -0.26 -29.62 -42.34
CA ALA A 118 -1.59 -29.41 -42.90
C ALA A 118 -1.63 -29.93 -44.35
N ALA A 119 -2.53 -30.89 -44.55
CA ALA A 119 -3.07 -31.48 -45.77
C ALA A 119 -2.83 -30.77 -47.12
N ARG A 120 -2.33 -31.55 -48.10
CA ARG A 120 -2.56 -31.62 -49.56
C ARG A 120 -1.83 -32.93 -49.96
N GLU A 121 -2.40 -33.95 -50.60
CA GLU A 121 -3.46 -34.10 -51.61
C GLU A 121 -4.19 -35.45 -51.41
#